data_AF-A0A0Q9YNH9-F1
#
_entry.id   AF-A0A0Q9YNH9-F1
#
_cell.length_a   1.000
_cell.length_b   1.000
_cell.length_c   1.000
_cell.angle_alpha   90.00
_cell.angle_beta   90.00
_cell.angle_gamma   90.00
#
_symmetry.space_group_name_H-M   'P 1'
#
loop_
_entity.id
_entity.type
_entity.pdbx_description
1 polymer ?
#
loop_
_entity_poly.entity_id
_entity_poly.type
_entity_poly.pdbx_seq_one_letter_code
_entity_poly.pdbx_strand_id
1 'polypeptide(L)'
;MVLAVKKTSQFKNDLKLAYRQRRPLNELENTMDMIVNEQTLPAHYRDHPLVENWKGSRECHINGYGDWLLIYSLKPGEVIFERVGTHSELF
;
A
#
# COMPACT_ATOMS: atom_id res chain seq x y z
N MET A 1 5.58 18.20 4.97
CA MET A 1 5.44 17.57 6.31
C MET A 1 5.43 16.08 6.09
N VAL A 2 5.62 15.26 7.13
CA VAL A 2 5.60 13.79 7.00
C VAL A 2 4.32 13.28 7.64
N LEU A 3 3.58 12.40 6.96
CA LEU A 3 2.36 11.80 7.50
C LEU A 3 2.70 10.85 8.66
N ALA A 4 1.90 10.90 9.72
CA ALA A 4 1.96 9.88 10.77
C ALA A 4 1.58 8.51 10.19
N VAL A 5 2.39 7.49 10.47
CA VAL A 5 2.19 6.15 9.91
C VAL A 5 1.41 5.26 10.87
N LYS A 6 0.30 4.70 10.38
CA LYS A 6 -0.42 3.60 11.02
C LYS A 6 -0.43 2.37 10.13
N LYS A 7 -0.36 1.19 10.74
CA LYS A 7 -0.41 -0.11 10.07
C LYS A 7 -1.46 -0.96 10.75
N THR A 8 -2.42 -1.49 9.99
CA THR A 8 -3.43 -2.40 10.54
C THR A 8 -2.77 -3.70 11.01
N SER A 9 -3.48 -4.48 11.83
CA SER A 9 -3.03 -5.83 12.19
C SER A 9 -2.91 -6.73 10.96
N GLN A 10 -3.85 -6.61 10.01
CA GLN A 10 -3.83 -7.38 8.77
C GLN A 10 -2.64 -7.02 7.89
N PHE A 11 -2.32 -5.74 7.69
CA PHE A 11 -1.13 -5.31 6.97
C PHE A 11 0.15 -5.93 7.55
N LYS A 12 0.27 -6.02 8.88
CA LYS A 12 1.43 -6.65 9.53
C LYS A 12 1.51 -8.16 9.24
N ASN A 13 0.37 -8.84 9.13
CA ASN A 13 0.32 -10.27 8.77
C ASN A 13 0.65 -10.48 7.30
N ASP A 14 0.10 -9.64 6.43
CA ASP A 14 0.40 -9.59 5.00
C ASP A 14 1.90 -9.37 4.76
N LEU A 15 2.52 -8.44 5.48
CA LEU A 15 3.96 -8.18 5.39
C LEU A 15 4.80 -9.41 5.78
N LYS A 16 4.38 -10.15 6.82
CA LYS A 16 5.03 -11.42 7.20
C LYS A 16 4.87 -12.49 6.12
N LEU A 17 3.72 -12.53 5.44
CA LEU A 17 3.51 -13.45 4.32
C LEU A 17 4.40 -13.07 3.13
N ALA A 18 4.43 -11.79 2.75
CA ALA A 18 5.28 -11.25 1.69
C ALA A 18 6.77 -11.56 1.94
N TYR A 19 7.23 -11.40 3.19
CA TYR A 19 8.58 -11.80 3.59
C TYR A 19 8.84 -13.30 3.36
N ARG A 20 7.93 -14.17 3.80
CA ARG A 20 8.03 -15.63 3.58
C ARG A 20 8.02 -16.01 2.10
N GLN A 21 7.28 -15.28 1.28
CA GLN A 21 7.21 -15.43 -0.17
C GLN A 21 8.41 -14.82 -0.92
N ARG A 22 9.37 -14.18 -0.21
CA ARG A 22 10.51 -13.47 -0.79
C ARG A 22 10.10 -12.35 -1.75
N ARG A 23 9.00 -11.67 -1.43
CA ARG A 23 8.56 -10.46 -2.16
C ARG A 23 9.57 -9.31 -1.97
N PRO A 24 9.62 -8.37 -2.91
CA PRO A 24 10.58 -7.26 -2.92
C PRO A 24 10.18 -6.17 -1.92
N LEU A 25 10.48 -6.40 -0.64
CA LEU A 25 10.07 -5.49 0.44
C LEU A 25 10.68 -4.08 0.31
N ASN A 26 11.84 -3.95 -0.35
CA ASN A 26 12.46 -2.67 -0.66
C ASN A 26 11.57 -1.80 -1.57
N GLU A 27 10.92 -2.39 -2.58
CA GLU A 27 10.02 -1.64 -3.46
C GLU A 27 8.74 -1.22 -2.73
N LEU A 28 8.25 -2.07 -1.82
CA LEU A 28 7.14 -1.71 -0.93
C LEU A 28 7.53 -0.54 -0.02
N GLU A 29 8.70 -0.59 0.61
CA GLU A 29 9.20 0.49 1.47
C GLU A 29 9.36 1.80 0.69
N ASN A 30 9.97 1.77 -0.50
CA ASN A 30 10.07 2.94 -1.37
C ASN A 30 8.69 3.55 -1.68
N THR A 31 7.71 2.70 -2.00
CA THR A 31 6.34 3.15 -2.28
C THR A 31 5.70 3.80 -1.07
N MET A 32 5.84 3.17 0.11
CA MET A 32 5.34 3.70 1.37
C MET A 32 5.99 5.05 1.71
N ASP A 33 7.30 5.18 1.50
CA ASP A 33 8.03 6.42 1.75
C ASP A 33 7.54 7.56 0.85
N MET A 34 7.28 7.31 -0.43
CA MET A 34 6.69 8.31 -1.32
C MET A 34 5.33 8.79 -0.78
N ILE A 35 4.46 7.87 -0.36
CA ILE A 35 3.13 8.20 0.19
C ILE A 35 3.27 8.99 1.50
N VAL A 36 4.15 8.56 2.40
CA VAL A 36 4.38 9.19 3.71
C VAL A 36 4.93 10.61 3.58
N ASN A 37 5.72 10.87 2.56
CA ASN A 37 6.24 12.19 2.23
C ASN A 37 5.30 13.02 1.33
N GLU A 38 4.06 12.57 1.14
CA GLU A 38 3.05 13.24 0.29
C GLU A 38 3.54 13.47 -1.15
N GLN A 39 4.43 12.61 -1.64
CA GLN A 39 4.93 12.67 -3.00
C GLN A 39 3.87 12.11 -3.96
N THR A 40 3.76 12.71 -5.13
CA THR A 40 2.91 12.17 -6.19
C THR A 40 3.49 10.85 -6.69
N LEU A 41 2.72 9.76 -6.57
CA LEU A 41 3.10 8.48 -7.14
C LEU A 41 3.13 8.58 -8.67
N PRO A 42 4.19 8.10 -9.33
CA PRO A 42 4.24 8.02 -10.79
C PRO A 42 3.08 7.21 -11.37
N ALA A 43 2.66 7.53 -12.60
CA ALA A 43 1.50 6.91 -13.23
C ALA A 43 1.57 5.37 -13.33
N HIS A 44 2.76 4.77 -13.37
CA HIS A 44 2.93 3.32 -13.43
C HIS A 44 2.51 2.59 -12.15
N TYR A 45 2.41 3.29 -11.01
CA TYR A 45 1.82 2.77 -9.77
C TYR A 45 0.30 2.60 -9.88
N ARG A 46 -0.35 3.22 -10.88
CA ARG A 46 -1.81 3.16 -11.10
C ARG A 46 -2.62 3.44 -9.83
N ASP A 47 -2.17 4.40 -9.03
CA ASP A 47 -2.85 4.80 -7.80
C ASP A 47 -4.27 5.29 -8.10
N HIS A 48 -5.27 4.66 -7.49
CA HIS A 48 -6.68 4.99 -7.70
C HIS A 48 -7.50 4.74 -6.43
N PRO A 49 -8.61 5.48 -6.24
CA PRO A 49 -9.52 5.22 -5.13
C PRO A 49 -10.23 3.87 -5.34
N LEU A 50 -10.37 3.10 -4.26
CA LEU A 50 -11.20 1.91 -4.26
C LEU A 50 -12.68 2.26 -4.01
N VAL A 51 -13.57 1.34 -4.39
CA VAL A 51 -15.02 1.48 -4.30
C VAL A 51 -15.64 0.47 -3.33
N GLU A 52 -16.95 0.58 -3.09
CA GLU A 52 -17.73 -0.36 -2.27
C GLU A 52 -17.16 -0.57 -0.85
N ASN A 53 -16.75 -1.80 -0.52
CA ASN A 53 -16.25 -2.19 0.80
C ASN A 53 -14.96 -1.47 1.23
N TRP A 54 -14.27 -0.84 0.27
CA TRP A 54 -13.03 -0.10 0.48
C TRP A 54 -13.21 1.40 0.29
N LYS A 55 -14.44 1.91 0.42
CA LYS A 55 -14.73 3.33 0.25
C LYS A 55 -13.89 4.17 1.23
N GLY A 56 -13.03 5.03 0.68
CA GLY A 56 -12.11 5.86 1.45
C GLY A 56 -10.65 5.37 1.41
N SER A 57 -10.43 4.14 0.97
CA SER A 57 -9.12 3.57 0.69
C SER A 57 -8.71 3.81 -0.77
N ARG A 58 -7.42 3.65 -1.02
CA ARG A 58 -6.75 3.73 -2.32
C ARG A 58 -5.96 2.45 -2.54
N GLU A 59 -5.77 2.09 -3.80
CA GLU A 59 -4.91 0.99 -4.22
C GLU A 59 -3.84 1.51 -5.18
N CYS A 60 -2.61 1.04 -4.99
CA CYS A 60 -1.56 1.19 -5.99
C CYS A 60 -0.78 -0.12 -6.19
N HIS A 61 -0.21 -0.26 -7.38
CA HIS A 61 0.67 -1.36 -7.76
C HIS A 61 2.09 -1.07 -7.29
N ILE A 62 2.75 -2.04 -6.69
CA ILE A 62 4.18 -1.94 -6.35
C ILE A 62 5.00 -1.95 -7.64
N ASN A 63 5.93 -0.99 -7.76
CA ASN A 63 6.73 -0.76 -8.96
C ASN A 63 7.43 -2.05 -9.44
N GLY A 64 7.23 -2.41 -10.70
CA GLY A 64 7.81 -3.62 -11.30
C GLY A 64 7.10 -4.93 -10.94
N TYR A 65 6.09 -4.90 -10.06
CA TYR A 65 5.37 -6.09 -9.57
C TYR A 65 3.87 -5.93 -9.81
N GLY A 66 3.47 -6.16 -11.06
CA GLY A 66 2.16 -5.77 -11.59
C GLY A 66 0.93 -6.37 -10.90
N ASP A 67 1.04 -7.51 -10.22
CA ASP A 67 -0.08 -8.08 -9.44
C ASP A 67 0.07 -7.83 -7.94
N TRP A 68 1.11 -7.12 -7.48
CA TRP A 68 1.35 -6.88 -6.07
C TRP A 68 0.88 -5.47 -5.68
N LEU A 69 -0.11 -5.40 -4.80
CA LEU A 69 -0.90 -4.22 -4.54
C LEU A 69 -0.73 -3.76 -3.10
N LEU A 70 -0.74 -2.45 -2.89
CA LEU A 70 -0.79 -1.80 -1.58
C LEU A 70 -2.13 -1.08 -1.44
N ILE A 71 -2.87 -1.42 -0.39
CA ILE A 71 -4.11 -0.71 -0.02
C ILE A 71 -3.82 0.20 1.15
N TYR A 72 -4.18 1.48 1.02
CA TYR A 72 -3.95 2.49 2.04
C TYR A 72 -5.07 3.54 2.08
N SER A 73 -5.26 4.16 3.25
CA SER A 73 -6.17 5.30 3.42
C SER A 73 -5.41 6.54 3.85
N LEU A 74 -5.85 7.69 3.34
CA LEU A 74 -5.34 9.01 3.74
C LEU A 74 -6.35 9.69 4.67
N LYS A 75 -5.83 10.24 5.76
CA LYS A 75 -6.56 11.09 6.71
C LYS A 75 -5.76 12.35 6.99
N PRO A 76 -6.36 13.40 7.58
CA PRO A 76 -5.62 14.62 7.90
C PRO A 76 -4.37 14.33 8.75
N GLY A 77 -3.19 14.50 8.16
CA GLY A 77 -1.90 14.29 8.81
C GLY A 77 -1.48 12.84 9.05
N GLU A 78 -2.23 11.85 8.57
CA GLU A 78 -1.86 10.43 8.75
C GLU A 78 -2.15 9.57 7.51
N VAL A 79 -1.34 8.53 7.32
CA VAL A 79 -1.57 7.43 6.39
C VAL A 79 -1.78 6.14 7.15
N ILE A 80 -2.80 5.37 6.74
CA ILE A 80 -3.06 4.04 7.27
C ILE A 80 -2.77 3.03 6.16
N PHE A 81 -1.75 2.19 6.35
CA PHE A 81 -1.50 1.05 5.49
C PHE A 81 -2.37 -0.12 5.93
N GLU A 82 -3.27 -0.54 5.04
CA GLU A 82 -4.39 -1.44 5.36
C GLU A 82 -4.10 -2.88 4.98
N ARG A 83 -3.59 -3.11 3.77
CA ARG A 83 -3.27 -4.44 3.23
C ARG A 83 -2.12 -4.36 2.24
N VAL A 84 -1.42 -5.47 2.04
CA VAL A 84 -0.50 -5.66 0.91
C VAL A 84 -0.58 -7.10 0.42
N GLY A 85 -0.60 -7.34 -0.88
CA GLY A 85 -0.80 -8.70 -1.38
C GLY A 85 -1.09 -8.73 -2.86
N THR A 86 -1.21 -9.93 -3.41
CA THR A 86 -1.71 -10.09 -4.78
C THR A 86 -3.20 -9.80 -4.88
N HIS A 87 -3.73 -9.58 -6.08
CA HIS A 87 -5.18 -9.38 -6.23
C HIS A 87 -5.99 -10.50 -5.56
N SER A 88 -5.56 -11.77 -5.73
CA SER A 88 -6.18 -12.94 -5.11
C SER A 88 -6.02 -13.05 -3.58
N GLU A 89 -5.07 -12.34 -2.98
CA GLU A 89 -4.87 -12.28 -1.53
C GLU A 89 -5.72 -11.16 -0.89
N LEU A 90 -6.16 -10.21 -1.70
CA LEU A 90 -6.84 -8.99 -1.25
C LEU A 90 -8.34 -8.99 -1.53
N PHE A 91 -8.77 -9.63 -2.61
CA PHE A 91 -10.15 -9.73 -3.10
C PHE A 91 -10.53 -11.17 -3.44
#